data_AF-A0A7X1L3X5-F1
#
_entry.id   AF-A0A7X1L3X5-F1
#
_cell.length_a   1.000
_cell.length_b   1.000
_cell.length_c   1.000
_cell.angle_alpha   90.00
_cell.angle_beta   90.00
_cell.angle_gamma   90.00
#
_symmetry.space_group_name_H-M   'P 1'
#
loop_
_entity.id
_entity.type
_entity.pdbx_description
1 polymer ?
#
loop_
_entity_poly.entity_id
_entity_poly.type
_entity_poly.pdbx_seq_one_letter_code
_entity_poly.pdbx_strand_id
1 'polypeptide(L)'
;MCRYLTAGVLLFAMMLLSPSLLSPADWKSGLSGGWQVEDLQAWGDRNLAVDFGINGVWNYSEDWEPLSRLNPRMMAAWGCDQLVVDFGVDGLWTYDGRSWTKITR
;
A
#
# COMPACT_ATOMS: atom_id res chain seq x y z
N MET A 1 -25.09 -3.87 12.15
CA MET A 1 -24.28 -2.63 12.27
C MET A 1 -23.77 -2.47 13.71
N CYS A 2 -23.05 -3.45 14.27
CA CYS A 2 -22.45 -3.36 15.61
C CYS A 2 -21.55 -4.58 15.85
N ARG A 3 -20.37 -4.62 15.21
CA ARG A 3 -19.32 -5.62 15.52
C ARG A 3 -17.90 -5.03 15.50
N TYR A 4 -17.70 -3.88 14.85
CA TYR A 4 -16.40 -3.21 14.81
C TYR A 4 -16.18 -2.20 15.97
N LEU A 5 -17.24 -1.68 16.59
CA LEU A 5 -17.14 -0.73 17.71
C LEU A 5 -16.62 -1.35 19.00
N THR A 6 -16.99 -2.60 19.30
CA THR A 6 -16.55 -3.27 20.53
C THR A 6 -15.12 -3.77 20.44
N ALA A 7 -14.69 -4.30 19.29
CA ALA A 7 -13.31 -4.72 19.09
C ALA A 7 -12.33 -3.54 19.09
N GLY A 8 -12.66 -2.43 18.41
CA GLY A 8 -11.79 -1.25 18.35
C GLY A 8 -11.61 -0.55 19.69
N VAL A 9 -12.68 -0.38 20.47
CA VAL A 9 -12.61 0.27 21.80
C VAL A 9 -11.90 -0.60 22.83
N LEU A 10 -12.10 -1.92 22.80
CA LEU A 10 -11.38 -2.85 23.67
C LEU A 10 -9.89 -2.92 23.33
N LEU A 11 -9.53 -2.96 22.04
CA LEU A 11 -8.13 -2.95 21.61
C LEU A 11 -7.42 -1.64 21.99
N PHE A 12 -8.11 -0.49 21.84
CA PHE A 12 -7.59 0.82 22.24
C PHE A 12 -7.46 0.96 23.77
N ALA A 13 -8.38 0.40 24.55
CA ALA A 13 -8.25 0.36 26.02
C ALA A 13 -7.13 -0.58 26.47
N MET A 14 -6.89 -1.69 25.76
CA MET A 14 -5.81 -2.64 26.03
C MET A 14 -4.42 -2.03 25.74
N MET A 15 -4.31 -1.16 24.73
CA MET A 15 -3.11 -0.34 24.45
C MET A 15 -2.71 0.56 25.63
N LEU A 16 -3.68 1.07 26.41
CA LEU A 16 -3.43 1.97 27.54
C LEU A 16 -3.17 1.23 28.87
N LEU A 17 -3.79 0.06 29.06
CA LEU A 17 -3.80 -0.64 30.36
C LEU A 17 -2.75 -1.77 30.45
N SER A 18 -2.24 -2.28 29.33
CA SER A 18 -1.28 -3.39 29.32
C SER A 18 -0.36 -3.33 28.08
N PRO A 19 0.52 -2.32 27.98
CA PRO A 19 1.38 -2.14 26.80
C PRO A 19 2.35 -3.32 26.56
N SER A 20 2.58 -4.17 27.56
CA SER A 20 3.40 -5.39 27.45
C SER A 20 2.71 -6.56 26.74
N LEU A 21 1.39 -6.50 26.50
CA LEU A 21 0.64 -7.53 25.77
C LEU A 21 0.65 -7.29 24.25
N LEU A 22 1.03 -6.10 23.80
CA LEU A 22 1.28 -5.83 22.39
C LEU A 22 2.72 -6.25 22.13
N SER A 23 2.89 -7.45 21.59
CA SER A 23 4.21 -7.86 21.14
C SER A 23 4.63 -6.92 20.01
N PRO A 24 5.91 -6.54 19.90
CA PRO A 24 6.41 -5.83 18.72
C PRO A 24 6.23 -6.59 17.39
N ALA A 25 5.63 -7.78 17.41
CA ALA A 25 5.39 -8.62 16.24
C ALA A 25 4.00 -8.38 15.61
N ASP A 26 3.03 -7.80 16.33
CA ASP A 26 1.65 -7.70 15.83
C ASP A 26 1.47 -6.63 14.73
N TRP A 27 2.39 -5.66 14.62
CA TRP A 27 2.42 -4.69 13.52
C TRP A 27 3.33 -5.10 12.35
N LYS A 28 4.09 -6.19 12.48
CA LYS A 28 5.07 -6.65 11.47
C LYS A 28 4.43 -7.52 10.40
N SER A 29 3.26 -7.15 9.91
CA SER A 29 2.63 -7.83 8.78
C SER A 29 3.34 -7.45 7.47
N GLY A 30 4.08 -8.40 6.90
CA GLY A 30 4.14 -8.59 5.44
C GLY A 30 5.28 -7.96 4.65
N LEU A 31 5.98 -6.93 5.13
CA LEU A 31 7.18 -6.39 4.46
C LEU A 31 8.29 -6.18 5.50
N SER A 32 9.04 -7.25 5.78
CA SER A 32 9.97 -7.37 6.92
C SER A 32 11.20 -6.46 6.85
N GLY A 33 11.30 -5.56 5.87
CA GLY A 33 12.41 -4.62 5.69
C GLY A 33 12.34 -3.33 6.51
N GLY A 34 11.19 -3.02 7.13
CA GLY A 34 11.00 -1.73 7.82
C GLY A 34 10.98 -0.54 6.86
N TRP A 35 10.58 -0.77 5.61
CA TRP A 35 10.46 0.29 4.60
C TRP A 35 9.39 1.30 5.01
N GLN A 36 9.68 2.57 4.75
CA GLN A 36 8.74 3.65 5.03
C GLN A 36 7.76 3.77 3.87
N VAL A 37 6.49 3.98 4.22
CA VAL A 37 5.45 4.31 3.25
C VAL A 37 5.57 5.79 2.92
N GLU A 38 5.78 6.11 1.65
CA GLU A 38 5.80 7.50 1.15
C GLU A 38 4.42 7.90 0.60
N ASP A 39 3.71 6.99 -0.07
CA ASP A 39 2.37 7.22 -0.61
C ASP A 39 1.51 5.93 -0.68
N LEU A 40 0.19 6.11 -0.73
CA LEU A 40 -0.83 5.05 -0.78
C LEU A 40 -1.94 5.40 -1.78
N GLN A 41 -2.21 4.50 -2.71
CA GLN A 41 -3.27 4.68 -3.71
C GLN A 41 -4.13 3.42 -3.85
N ALA A 42 -5.40 3.54 -3.45
CA ALA A 42 -6.38 2.51 -3.77
C ALA A 42 -6.71 2.53 -5.27
N TRP A 43 -6.81 1.36 -5.90
CA TRP A 43 -7.18 1.21 -7.31
C TRP A 43 -7.85 -0.14 -7.53
N GLY A 44 -8.59 -0.29 -8.63
CA GLY A 44 -9.37 -1.52 -8.85
C GLY A 44 -10.44 -1.75 -7.78
N ASP A 45 -10.87 -3.01 -7.63
CA ASP A 45 -11.83 -3.42 -6.60
C ASP A 45 -11.17 -3.60 -5.22
N ARG A 46 -9.97 -4.19 -5.17
CA ARG A 46 -9.28 -4.58 -3.92
C ARG A 46 -7.77 -4.43 -3.99
N ASN A 47 -7.28 -3.42 -4.69
CA ASN A 47 -5.84 -3.19 -4.78
C ASN A 47 -5.42 -1.91 -4.08
N LEU A 48 -4.31 -1.99 -3.35
CA LEU A 48 -3.64 -0.87 -2.72
C LEU A 48 -2.22 -0.80 -3.24
N ALA A 49 -1.94 0.17 -4.11
CA ALA A 49 -0.59 0.51 -4.49
C ALA A 49 0.06 1.29 -3.34
N VAL A 50 1.28 0.90 -2.99
CA VAL A 50 2.08 1.48 -1.91
C VAL A 50 3.43 1.85 -2.47
N ASP A 51 3.80 3.11 -2.26
CA ASP A 51 5.12 3.61 -2.55
C ASP A 51 6.01 3.42 -1.31
N PHE A 52 7.05 2.59 -1.46
CA PHE A 52 8.09 2.40 -0.45
C PHE A 52 9.38 3.18 -0.75
N GLY A 53 9.24 4.28 -1.49
CA GLY A 53 10.29 5.18 -1.90
C GLY A 53 11.29 4.49 -2.80
N ILE A 54 12.55 4.47 -2.37
CA ILE A 54 13.63 3.79 -3.10
C ILE A 54 13.43 2.27 -3.24
N ASN A 55 12.50 1.67 -2.47
CA ASN A 55 12.15 0.25 -2.58
C ASN A 55 11.02 -0.02 -3.59
N GLY A 56 10.52 1.04 -4.23
CA GLY A 56 9.61 0.99 -5.37
C GLY A 56 8.14 0.84 -5.01
N VAL A 57 7.33 0.55 -6.04
CA VAL A 57 5.89 0.40 -5.94
C VAL A 57 5.51 -1.04 -5.73
N TRP A 58 4.69 -1.28 -4.71
CA TRP A 58 4.14 -2.58 -4.35
C TRP A 58 2.62 -2.53 -4.37
N ASN A 59 1.99 -3.67 -4.59
CA ASN A 59 0.56 -3.82 -4.49
C ASN A 59 0.21 -4.73 -3.32
N TYR A 60 -0.85 -4.40 -2.60
CA TYR A 60 -1.50 -5.27 -1.64
C TYR A 60 -2.94 -5.55 -2.10
N SER A 61 -3.30 -6.82 -2.24
CA SER A 61 -4.68 -7.24 -2.54
C SER A 61 -5.21 -8.27 -1.55
N GLU A 62 -4.37 -9.23 -1.21
CA GLU A 62 -4.50 -10.20 -0.12
C GLU A 62 -3.09 -10.57 0.37
N ASP A 63 -2.14 -10.58 -0.58
CA ASP A 63 -0.68 -10.66 -0.38
C ASP A 63 0.05 -9.44 -1.01
N TRP A 64 1.35 -9.30 -0.69
CA TRP A 64 2.22 -8.25 -1.21
C TRP A 64 2.90 -8.67 -2.51
N GLU A 65 2.79 -7.83 -3.55
CA GLU A 65 3.42 -8.06 -4.86
C GLU A 65 4.23 -6.84 -5.31
N PRO A 66 5.50 -7.01 -5.75
CA PRO A 66 6.26 -5.90 -6.30
C PRO A 66 5.76 -5.55 -7.71
N LEU A 67 5.37 -4.29 -7.94
CA LEU A 67 4.96 -3.82 -9.27
C LEU A 67 6.10 -3.15 -10.04
N SER A 68 6.96 -2.41 -9.35
CA SER A 68 8.09 -1.68 -9.95
C SER A 68 9.21 -1.45 -8.93
N ARG A 69 10.44 -1.29 -9.41
CA ARG A 69 11.61 -0.88 -8.60
C ARG A 69 11.86 0.63 -8.62
N LEU A 70 11.11 1.37 -9.42
CA LEU A 70 11.25 2.82 -9.53
C LEU A 70 10.47 3.51 -8.41
N ASN A 71 11.04 4.60 -7.88
CA ASN A 71 10.35 5.47 -6.93
C ASN A 71 9.38 6.38 -7.70
N PRO A 72 8.05 6.25 -7.51
CA PRO A 72 7.07 7.11 -8.14
C PRO A 72 7.12 8.53 -7.56
N ARG A 73 6.70 9.52 -8.35
CA ARG A 73 6.41 10.88 -7.86
C ARG A 73 4.93 11.07 -7.53
N MET A 74 4.07 10.29 -8.19
CA MET A 74 2.63 10.30 -8.02
C MET A 74 2.05 8.97 -8.49
N MET A 75 1.04 8.50 -7.78
CA MET A 75 0.17 7.39 -8.18
C MET A 75 -1.28 7.86 -8.22
N ALA A 76 -2.08 7.33 -9.14
CA ALA A 76 -3.50 7.60 -9.20
C ALA A 76 -4.26 6.40 -9.78
N ALA A 77 -5.46 6.13 -9.27
CA ALA A 77 -6.38 5.24 -9.95
C ALA A 77 -6.88 5.89 -11.26
N TRP A 78 -7.01 5.10 -12.31
CA TRP A 78 -7.60 5.53 -13.58
C TRP A 78 -8.65 4.52 -14.03
N GLY A 79 -9.87 5.00 -14.23
CA GLY A 79 -11.00 4.12 -14.51
C GLY A 79 -11.30 3.17 -13.34
N CYS A 80 -11.80 1.98 -13.68
CA CYS A 80 -12.24 1.00 -12.69
C CYS A 80 -11.15 -0.01 -12.31
N ASP A 81 -10.06 -0.10 -13.06
CA ASP A 81 -9.13 -1.24 -13.00
C ASP A 81 -7.67 -0.88 -13.34
N GLN A 82 -7.33 0.41 -13.47
CA GLN A 82 -5.96 0.81 -13.81
C GLN A 82 -5.33 1.69 -12.74
N LEU A 83 -4.01 1.55 -12.61
CA LEU A 83 -3.15 2.44 -11.84
C LEU A 83 -2.30 3.25 -12.82
N VAL A 84 -2.27 4.57 -12.66
CA VAL A 84 -1.37 5.46 -13.38
C VAL A 84 -0.27 5.89 -12.42
N VAL A 85 0.98 5.83 -12.89
CA VAL A 85 2.15 6.19 -12.08
C VAL A 85 3.07 7.08 -12.88
N ASP A 86 3.42 8.22 -12.29
CA ASP A 86 4.49 9.09 -12.79
C ASP A 86 5.81 8.67 -12.12
N PHE A 87 6.75 8.16 -12.90
CA PHE A 87 8.10 7.83 -12.43
C PHE A 87 9.11 8.96 -12.72
N GLY A 88 8.64 10.19 -12.96
CA GLY A 88 9.48 11.34 -13.26
C GLY A 88 10.20 11.19 -14.58
N VAL A 89 11.54 11.09 -14.54
CA VAL A 89 12.37 10.98 -15.77
C VAL A 89 12.12 9.69 -16.55
N ASP A 90 11.60 8.67 -15.86
CA ASP A 90 11.21 7.40 -16.49
C ASP A 90 9.82 7.48 -17.15
N GLY A 91 9.10 8.59 -16.99
CA GLY A 91 7.87 8.93 -17.69
C GLY A 91 6.59 8.52 -16.95
N LEU A 92 5.46 8.72 -17.63
CA LEU A 92 4.11 8.38 -17.16
C LEU A 92 3.69 7.02 -17.70
N TRP A 93 3.21 6.14 -16.82
CA TRP A 93 2.85 4.76 -17.14
C TRP A 93 1.49 4.38 -16.58
N THR A 94 0.85 3.36 -17.18
CA THR A 94 -0.36 2.73 -16.67
C THR A 94 -0.09 1.26 -16.38
N TYR A 95 -0.76 0.71 -15.38
CA TYR A 95 -0.78 -0.70 -15.04
C TYR A 95 -2.22 -1.19 -15.03
N ASP A 96 -2.50 -2.27 -15.74
CA ASP A 96 -3.85 -2.86 -15.90
C ASP A 96 -4.10 -4.07 -14.99
N GLY A 97 -3.27 -4.25 -13.97
CA GLY A 97 -3.28 -5.47 -13.13
C GLY A 97 -2.46 -6.62 -13.67
N ARG A 98 -1.86 -6.48 -14.85
CA ARG A 98 -1.00 -7.52 -15.45
C ARG A 98 0.26 -6.96 -16.09
N SER A 99 0.14 -5.81 -16.75
CA SER A 99 1.19 -5.25 -17.59
C SER A 99 1.26 -3.74 -17.50
N TRP A 100 2.49 -3.23 -17.62
CA TRP A 100 2.77 -1.80 -17.70
C TRP A 100 2.74 -1.32 -19.14
N THR A 101 2.04 -0.21 -19.40
CA THR A 101 2.04 0.50 -20.68
C THR A 101 2.55 1.92 -20.48
N LYS A 102 3.56 2.34 -21.26
CA LYS A 102 4.08 3.71 -21.18
C LYS A 102 3.16 4.67 -21.94
N ILE A 103 2.74 5.76 -21.31
CA ILE A 103 1.98 6.84 -21.95
C ILE A 103 2.94 7.83 -22.61
N THR A 104 3.86 8.38 -21.83
CA THR A 104 4.83 9.39 -22.32
C THR A 104 6.13 9.33 -21.53
N ARG A 105 7.19 9.95 -22.07
CA ARG A 105 8.31 10.43 -21.27
C ARG A 105 8.01 11.82 -20.72
#